data_AF-A0A9W9A4N0-F1
#
_entry.id   AF-A0A9W9A4N0-F1
#
_cell.length_a   1.000
_cell.length_b   1.000
_cell.length_c   1.000
_cell.angle_alpha   90.00
_cell.angle_beta   90.00
_cell.angle_gamma   90.00
#
_symmetry.space_group_name_H-M   'P 1'
#
loop_
_entity.id
_entity.type
_entity.pdbx_description
1 polymer ?
#
loop_
_entity_poly.entity_id
_entity_poly.type
_entity_poly.pdbx_seq_one_letter_code
_entity_poly.pdbx_strand_id
1 'polypeptide(L)'
;MAYDANTVYTSLTSRGLPQNSITLDDFLRVYGHGGPLQDAILFISEHLRGREGVNEARRRLLYKLQPKLTKRSEHPERPPADIAFSRLAKAKKDMEIYSNMIQDKTKSMEKTQKQITTLKYQLSSQRRVDLLLEILAKKEQERIKRFEEISRSLVDLKQKQLHPFRNPKLPLAQSFESEPSVSKSIARLDLNLKKPRHTQDALIALNAYHVRLARLAAQSTRPTQDPQITQPRAQSHLHPPSFGAGLSTRRAPSIGVNKITKGSVLNAAATAPTVAAEAQLRSLVARKLGVDGTEDDPEVERVFQGFIKVAKARARNQVRYTGSVNSVRKPISTKELDRLAAEVNRKTAALQDAFNLSVDMVHGADEAFISLTNFRATTIPSLQESLNSQAQSIRGYIDHLRVHIVNSEDIENSERRIVHFKSQATQLKSSVKVNEPEFDREVRKILELSETVTSEKVLEETGRLIRYIRLKSQYLEAIPRPSSSPAREAEILTYESQKHQIEDATETLLTRKIDKAESLGSGLVQDIEVLLKEVKTVVGHGKVK
;
A
#
# COMPACT_ATOMS: atom_id res chain seq x y z
N MET A 1 31.84 -24.65 -3.38
CA MET A 1 33.21 -24.88 -3.86
C MET A 1 34.13 -24.45 -2.73
N ALA A 2 34.91 -25.36 -2.16
CA ALA A 2 35.88 -24.99 -1.14
C ALA A 2 37.03 -24.26 -1.84
N TYR A 3 37.26 -22.99 -1.52
CA TYR A 3 38.42 -22.27 -2.03
C TYR A 3 39.67 -22.85 -1.37
N ASP A 4 40.64 -23.22 -2.20
CA ASP A 4 41.93 -23.71 -1.75
C ASP A 4 42.62 -22.67 -0.86
N ALA A 5 42.97 -23.07 0.36
CA ALA A 5 43.51 -22.18 1.38
C ALA A 5 44.84 -21.54 0.94
N ASN A 6 45.65 -22.27 0.16
CA ASN A 6 46.87 -21.73 -0.43
C ASN A 6 46.57 -20.59 -1.42
N THR A 7 45.49 -20.70 -2.18
CA THR A 7 45.05 -19.66 -3.11
C THR A 7 44.61 -18.40 -2.36
N VAL A 8 43.91 -18.54 -1.24
CA VAL A 8 43.49 -17.39 -0.41
C VAL A 8 44.68 -16.73 0.26
N TYR A 9 45.63 -17.51 0.80
CA TYR A 9 46.85 -17.00 1.42
C TYR A 9 47.69 -16.20 0.42
N THR A 10 48.05 -16.80 -0.72
CA THR A 10 48.84 -16.12 -1.77
C THR A 10 48.17 -14.84 -2.28
N SER A 11 46.85 -14.86 -2.40
CA SER A 11 46.00 -13.72 -2.77
C SER A 11 46.01 -12.59 -1.72
N LEU A 12 46.07 -12.89 -0.42
CA LEU A 12 46.21 -11.89 0.63
C LEU A 12 47.65 -11.36 0.72
N THR A 13 48.63 -12.25 0.57
CA THR A 13 50.05 -11.92 0.54
C THR A 13 50.39 -10.96 -0.60
N SER A 14 49.87 -11.20 -1.81
CA SER A 14 50.08 -10.29 -2.95
C SER A 14 49.46 -8.90 -2.73
N ARG A 15 48.55 -8.76 -1.75
CA ARG A 15 47.84 -7.52 -1.41
C ARG A 15 48.36 -6.85 -0.14
N GLY A 16 49.54 -7.26 0.33
CA GLY A 16 50.25 -6.60 1.43
C GLY A 16 50.02 -7.25 2.80
N LEU A 17 49.56 -8.50 2.86
CA LEU A 17 49.69 -9.28 4.09
C LEU A 17 51.19 -9.49 4.39
N PRO A 18 51.70 -9.09 5.57
CA PRO A 18 53.12 -9.16 5.87
C PRO A 18 53.60 -10.62 5.90
N GLN A 19 54.45 -10.97 4.93
CA GLN A 19 54.98 -12.33 4.76
C GLN A 19 55.78 -12.82 5.98
N ASN A 20 56.36 -11.89 6.74
CA ASN A 20 57.27 -12.21 7.84
C ASN A 20 56.52 -12.46 9.16
N SER A 21 55.24 -12.11 9.26
CA SER A 21 54.49 -12.18 10.52
C SER A 21 53.49 -13.33 10.59
N ILE A 22 53.04 -13.86 9.45
CA ILE A 22 52.04 -14.94 9.39
C ILE A 22 52.55 -16.00 8.43
N THR A 23 53.00 -17.12 8.97
CA THR A 23 53.44 -18.26 8.14
C THR A 23 52.22 -18.92 7.48
N LEU A 24 52.45 -19.66 6.39
CA LEU A 24 51.39 -20.42 5.73
C LEU A 24 50.75 -21.44 6.69
N ASP A 25 51.55 -22.04 7.57
CA ASP A 25 51.06 -23.03 8.54
C ASP A 25 50.13 -22.39 9.58
N ASP A 26 50.49 -21.20 10.10
CA ASP A 26 49.63 -20.42 11.00
C ASP A 26 48.30 -20.06 10.31
N PHE A 27 48.37 -19.66 9.03
CA PHE A 27 47.18 -19.36 8.25
C PHE A 27 46.30 -20.59 8.03
N LEU A 28 46.88 -21.74 7.67
CA LEU A 28 46.16 -22.99 7.49
C LEU A 28 45.50 -23.47 8.79
N ARG A 29 46.16 -23.26 9.93
CA ARG A 29 45.59 -23.57 11.25
C ARG A 29 44.33 -22.74 11.50
N VAL A 30 44.37 -21.44 11.23
CA VAL A 30 43.23 -20.54 11.42
C VAL A 30 42.11 -20.79 10.40
N TYR A 31 42.48 -21.01 9.13
CA TYR A 31 41.52 -21.18 8.02
C TYR A 31 40.91 -22.59 7.99
N GLY A 32 41.64 -23.62 8.43
CA GLY A 32 41.24 -25.03 8.36
C GLY A 32 40.15 -25.45 9.36
N HIS A 33 39.91 -24.65 10.41
CA HIS A 33 38.92 -24.97 11.45
C HIS A 33 37.45 -24.79 11.03
N GLY A 34 37.15 -24.36 9.80
CA GLY A 34 35.77 -24.47 9.28
C GLY A 34 34.76 -23.56 9.98
N GLY A 35 35.16 -22.37 10.45
CA GLY A 35 34.34 -21.52 11.32
C GLY A 35 34.09 -20.09 10.82
N PRO A 36 33.41 -19.24 11.61
CA PRO A 36 33.06 -17.86 11.23
C PRO A 36 34.27 -17.00 10.84
N LEU A 37 35.44 -17.29 11.40
CA LEU A 37 36.70 -16.62 11.06
C LEU A 37 37.17 -16.96 9.65
N GLN A 38 36.96 -18.20 9.18
CA GLN A 38 37.25 -18.59 7.81
C GLN A 38 36.40 -17.79 6.82
N ASP A 39 35.11 -17.66 7.10
CA ASP A 39 34.18 -16.88 6.28
C ASP A 39 34.58 -15.40 6.25
N ALA A 40 35.00 -14.84 7.38
CA ALA A 40 35.50 -13.47 7.47
C ALA A 40 36.78 -13.27 6.63
N ILE A 41 37.75 -14.19 6.72
CA ILE A 41 38.98 -14.14 5.93
C ILE A 41 38.66 -14.24 4.43
N LEU A 42 37.75 -15.14 4.07
CA LEU A 42 37.30 -15.31 2.69
C LEU A 42 36.63 -14.03 2.16
N PHE A 43 35.71 -13.47 2.93
CA PHE A 43 35.03 -12.21 2.61
C PHE A 43 36.02 -11.06 2.42
N ILE A 44 37.00 -10.91 3.32
CA ILE A 44 38.03 -9.88 3.21
C ILE A 44 38.85 -10.08 1.94
N SER A 45 39.25 -11.32 1.63
CA SER A 45 40.04 -11.63 0.43
C SER A 45 39.29 -11.29 -0.87
N GLU A 46 37.99 -11.60 -0.92
CA GLU A 46 37.14 -11.26 -2.07
C GLU A 46 36.92 -9.75 -2.18
N HIS A 47 36.74 -9.06 -1.07
CA HIS A 47 36.55 -7.61 -1.04
C HIS A 47 37.82 -6.86 -1.50
N LEU A 48 39.00 -7.30 -1.03
CA LEU A 48 40.28 -6.73 -1.46
C LEU A 48 40.53 -6.98 -2.94
N ARG A 49 40.21 -8.18 -3.46
CA ARG A 49 40.24 -8.48 -4.89
C ARG A 49 39.33 -7.54 -5.69
N GLY A 50 38.11 -7.28 -5.20
CA GLY A 50 37.18 -6.35 -5.83
C GLY A 50 37.73 -4.90 -5.88
N ARG A 51 38.30 -4.42 -4.77
CA ARG A 51 38.92 -3.08 -4.69
C ARG A 51 40.09 -2.94 -5.65
N GLU A 52 40.93 -3.96 -5.78
CA GLU A 52 42.05 -3.97 -6.71
C GLU A 52 41.57 -3.86 -8.17
N GLY A 53 40.55 -4.65 -8.54
CA GLY A 53 39.94 -4.57 -9.88
C GLY A 53 39.38 -3.18 -10.19
N VAL A 54 38.75 -2.52 -9.22
CA VAL A 54 38.28 -1.13 -9.37
C VAL A 54 39.45 -0.16 -9.52
N ASN A 55 40.51 -0.32 -8.74
CA ASN A 55 41.71 0.51 -8.84
C ASN A 55 42.44 0.31 -10.18
N GLU A 56 42.48 -0.91 -10.71
CA GLU A 56 43.03 -1.19 -12.03
C GLU A 56 42.16 -0.55 -13.13
N ALA A 57 40.84 -0.70 -13.07
CA ALA A 57 39.93 -0.03 -14.00
C ALA A 57 40.08 1.49 -13.95
N ARG A 58 40.23 2.07 -12.76
CA ARG A 58 40.50 3.51 -12.57
C ARG A 58 41.84 3.90 -13.18
N ARG A 59 42.91 3.12 -12.97
CA ARG A 59 44.21 3.34 -13.62
C ARG A 59 44.09 3.29 -15.15
N ARG A 60 43.40 2.30 -15.71
CA ARG A 60 43.16 2.20 -17.16
C ARG A 60 42.37 3.40 -17.70
N LEU A 61 41.38 3.91 -16.97
CA LEU A 61 40.66 5.13 -17.33
C LEU A 61 41.57 6.35 -17.30
N LEU A 62 42.39 6.50 -16.26
CA LEU A 62 43.35 7.61 -16.15
C LEU A 62 44.38 7.56 -17.28
N TYR A 63 44.94 6.38 -17.61
CA TYR A 63 45.84 6.22 -18.74
C TYR A 63 45.18 6.55 -20.09
N LYS A 64 43.90 6.20 -20.29
CA LYS A 64 43.14 6.59 -21.50
C LYS A 64 42.86 8.09 -21.57
N LEU A 65 42.79 8.77 -20.43
CA LEU A 65 42.54 10.22 -20.33
C LEU A 65 43.83 11.05 -20.40
N GLN A 66 44.97 10.50 -19.97
CA GLN A 66 46.28 11.17 -19.94
C GLN A 66 46.75 11.74 -21.30
N PRO A 67 46.68 11.02 -22.44
CA PRO A 67 47.15 11.56 -23.71
C PRO A 67 46.25 12.69 -24.26
N LYS A 68 45.05 12.89 -23.69
CA LYS A 68 44.16 14.02 -24.01
C LYS A 68 44.40 15.25 -23.14
N LEU A 69 45.12 15.11 -22.03
CA LEU A 69 45.45 16.21 -21.12
C LEU A 69 46.78 16.87 -21.48
N THR A 70 47.77 16.11 -21.96
CA THR A 70 49.10 16.65 -22.30
C THR A 70 49.17 17.39 -23.65
N LYS A 71 48.22 17.18 -24.56
CA LYS A 71 48.12 17.95 -25.82
C LYS A 71 47.22 19.20 -25.73
N ARG A 72 46.80 19.58 -24.52
CA ARG A 72 45.78 20.64 -24.31
C ARG A 72 46.37 21.99 -23.87
N SER A 73 47.70 22.13 -23.76
CA SER A 73 48.33 23.40 -23.35
C SER A 73 48.55 24.41 -24.48
N GLU A 74 48.20 24.09 -25.74
CA GLU A 74 48.44 25.01 -26.88
C GLU A 74 47.22 25.23 -27.77
N HIS A 75 46.03 24.79 -27.36
CA HIS A 75 44.82 25.18 -28.09
C HIS A 75 44.34 26.55 -27.59
N PRO A 76 44.05 27.51 -28.50
CA PRO A 76 43.46 28.78 -28.14
C PRO A 76 42.22 28.53 -27.30
N GLU A 77 42.08 29.30 -26.22
CA GLU A 77 41.05 29.12 -25.21
C GLU A 77 39.72 28.74 -25.84
N ARG A 78 39.22 27.54 -25.50
CA ARG A 78 37.91 27.10 -25.96
C ARG A 78 36.91 28.18 -25.55
N PRO A 79 36.11 28.72 -26.49
CA PRO A 79 35.21 29.81 -26.15
C PRO A 79 34.31 29.38 -24.99
N PRO A 80 34.04 30.26 -24.02
CA PRO A 80 33.26 29.93 -22.82
C PRO A 80 31.87 29.35 -23.16
N ALA A 81 31.32 29.72 -24.31
CA ALA A 81 30.10 29.14 -24.88
C ALA A 81 30.19 27.62 -25.09
N ASP A 82 31.31 27.08 -25.60
CA ASP A 82 31.49 25.64 -25.81
C ASP A 82 31.60 24.88 -24.48
N ILE A 83 32.22 25.50 -23.47
CA ILE A 83 32.31 24.93 -22.12
C ILE A 83 30.91 24.87 -21.50
N ALA A 84 30.12 25.94 -21.62
CA ALA A 84 28.74 25.99 -21.17
C ALA A 84 27.87 24.95 -21.90
N PHE A 85 28.01 24.83 -23.23
CA PHE A 85 27.28 23.84 -24.03
C PHE A 85 27.63 22.40 -23.62
N SER A 86 28.92 22.11 -23.41
CA SER A 86 29.36 20.79 -22.94
C SER A 86 28.84 20.47 -21.54
N ARG A 87 28.80 21.45 -20.63
CA ARG A 87 28.22 21.29 -19.29
C ARG A 87 26.70 21.06 -19.36
N LEU A 88 25.99 21.80 -20.21
CA LEU A 88 24.56 21.62 -20.42
C LEU A 88 24.24 20.26 -21.03
N ALA A 89 25.00 19.82 -22.03
CA ALA A 89 24.84 18.51 -22.65
C ALA A 89 25.08 17.38 -21.63
N LYS A 90 26.10 17.52 -20.77
CA LYS A 90 26.34 16.59 -19.66
C LYS A 90 25.16 16.59 -18.69
N ALA A 91 24.69 17.75 -18.24
CA ALA A 91 23.57 17.86 -17.32
C ALA A 91 22.27 17.24 -17.89
N LYS A 92 22.01 17.43 -19.19
CA LYS A 92 20.88 16.79 -19.88
C LYS A 92 21.00 15.27 -19.87
N LYS A 93 22.18 14.74 -20.15
CA LYS A 93 22.44 13.29 -20.12
C LYS A 93 22.31 12.71 -18.70
N ASP A 94 22.82 13.43 -17.71
CA ASP A 94 22.69 13.04 -16.30
C ASP A 94 21.21 13.04 -15.88
N MET A 95 20.43 14.06 -16.27
CA MET A 95 18.99 14.11 -16.04
C MET A 95 18.24 12.93 -16.68
N GLU A 96 18.59 12.56 -17.91
CA GLU A 96 18.01 11.39 -18.58
C GLU A 96 18.32 10.08 -17.83
N ILE A 97 19.57 9.91 -17.37
CA ILE A 97 19.97 8.75 -16.56
C ILE A 97 19.16 8.68 -15.26
N TYR A 98 19.01 9.80 -14.55
CA TYR A 98 18.22 9.83 -13.31
C TYR A 98 16.73 9.59 -13.56
N SER A 99 16.18 10.12 -14.66
CA SER A 99 14.78 9.88 -15.03
C SER A 99 14.53 8.39 -15.29
N ASN A 100 15.40 7.73 -16.05
CA ASN A 100 15.31 6.29 -16.30
C ASN A 100 15.44 5.48 -15.00
N MET A 101 16.38 5.84 -14.13
CA MET A 101 16.57 5.16 -12.84
C MET A 101 15.35 5.32 -11.92
N ILE A 102 14.72 6.49 -11.89
CA ILE A 102 13.46 6.71 -11.15
C ILE A 102 12.36 5.84 -11.74
N GLN A 103 12.21 5.81 -13.07
CA GLN A 103 11.20 4.99 -13.74
C GLN A 103 11.36 3.49 -13.44
N ASP A 104 12.60 2.99 -13.44
CA ASP A 104 12.89 1.60 -13.11
C ASP A 104 12.60 1.27 -11.65
N LYS A 105 12.94 2.19 -10.73
CA LYS A 105 12.56 2.06 -9.32
C LYS A 105 11.04 2.06 -9.14
N THR A 106 10.30 2.92 -9.84
CA THR A 106 8.82 2.94 -9.81
C THR A 106 8.24 1.62 -10.31
N LYS A 107 8.73 1.08 -11.43
CA LYS A 107 8.29 -0.24 -11.94
C LYS A 107 8.59 -1.37 -10.96
N SER A 108 9.77 -1.35 -10.33
CA SER A 108 10.13 -2.33 -9.30
C SER A 108 9.20 -2.24 -8.09
N MET A 109 8.90 -1.02 -7.63
CA MET A 109 7.97 -0.75 -6.53
C MET A 109 6.54 -1.21 -6.85
N GLU A 110 6.05 -1.00 -8.08
CA GLU A 110 4.76 -1.52 -8.50
C GLU A 110 4.71 -3.05 -8.48
N LYS A 111 5.80 -3.72 -8.87
CA LYS A 111 5.91 -5.17 -8.83
C LYS A 111 5.89 -5.70 -7.39
N THR A 112 6.62 -5.08 -6.47
CA THR A 112 6.59 -5.46 -5.05
C THR A 112 5.23 -5.19 -4.43
N GLN A 113 4.57 -4.08 -4.79
CA GLN A 113 3.21 -3.78 -4.34
C GLN A 113 2.20 -4.86 -4.79
N LYS A 114 2.29 -5.34 -6.04
CA LYS A 114 1.46 -6.45 -6.55
C LYS A 114 1.72 -7.77 -5.78
N GLN A 115 2.96 -8.02 -5.38
CA GLN A 115 3.28 -9.19 -4.55
C GLN A 115 2.68 -9.04 -3.14
N ILE A 116 2.78 -7.86 -2.54
CA ILE A 116 2.18 -7.57 -1.22
C ILE A 116 0.67 -7.78 -1.25
N THR A 117 -0.03 -7.30 -2.28
CA THR A 117 -1.50 -7.48 -2.38
C THR A 117 -1.88 -8.96 -2.56
N THR A 118 -1.10 -9.71 -3.34
CA THR A 118 -1.29 -11.17 -3.52
C THR A 118 -1.09 -11.92 -2.21
N LEU A 119 -0.01 -11.63 -1.46
CA LEU A 119 0.27 -12.24 -0.17
C LEU A 119 -0.80 -11.86 0.88
N LYS A 120 -1.26 -10.62 0.90
CA LYS A 120 -2.37 -10.18 1.76
C LYS A 120 -3.65 -10.97 1.47
N TYR A 121 -3.97 -11.17 0.19
CA TYR A 121 -5.11 -11.98 -0.22
C TYR A 121 -4.97 -13.43 0.25
N GLN A 122 -3.82 -14.07 0.02
CA GLN A 122 -3.53 -15.43 0.45
C GLN A 122 -3.64 -15.58 1.98
N LEU A 123 -3.04 -14.67 2.74
CA LEU A 123 -3.09 -14.68 4.20
C LEU A 123 -4.53 -14.49 4.71
N SER A 124 -5.34 -13.64 4.06
CA SER A 124 -6.76 -13.52 4.40
C SER A 124 -7.54 -14.81 4.12
N SER A 125 -7.21 -15.52 3.04
CA SER A 125 -7.84 -16.79 2.69
C SER A 125 -7.46 -17.89 3.68
N GLN A 126 -6.19 -17.94 4.10
CA GLN A 126 -5.70 -18.87 5.10
C GLN A 126 -6.38 -18.64 6.44
N ARG A 127 -6.47 -17.39 6.92
CA ARG A 127 -7.21 -17.04 8.15
C ARG A 127 -8.68 -17.49 8.10
N ARG A 128 -9.33 -17.42 6.94
CA ARG A 128 -10.71 -17.92 6.78
C ARG A 128 -10.78 -19.45 6.87
N VAL A 129 -9.82 -20.15 6.29
CA VAL A 129 -9.72 -21.62 6.40
C VAL A 129 -9.47 -22.04 7.83
N ASP A 130 -8.54 -21.38 8.53
CA ASP A 130 -8.21 -21.67 9.93
C ASP A 130 -9.43 -21.46 10.84
N LEU A 131 -10.17 -20.37 10.64
CA LEU A 131 -11.42 -20.11 11.37
C LEU A 131 -12.48 -21.19 11.10
N LEU A 132 -12.62 -21.67 9.86
CA LEU A 132 -13.53 -22.75 9.52
C LEU A 132 -13.12 -24.07 10.19
N LEU A 133 -11.82 -24.39 10.21
CA LEU A 133 -11.29 -25.57 10.88
C LEU A 133 -11.51 -25.50 12.39
N GLU A 134 -11.33 -24.32 13.01
CA GLU A 134 -11.61 -24.11 14.43
C GLU A 134 -13.11 -24.33 14.75
N ILE A 135 -14.00 -23.80 13.91
CA ILE A 135 -15.45 -24.01 14.06
C ILE A 135 -15.80 -25.49 13.90
N LEU A 136 -15.22 -26.18 12.92
CA LEU A 136 -15.45 -27.61 12.71
C LEU A 136 -14.93 -28.45 13.87
N ALA A 137 -13.75 -28.13 14.42
CA ALA A 137 -13.20 -28.79 15.60
C ALA A 137 -14.12 -28.62 16.82
N LYS A 138 -14.63 -27.39 17.05
CA LYS A 138 -15.62 -27.12 18.11
C LYS A 138 -16.91 -27.92 17.91
N LYS A 139 -17.40 -28.03 16.66
CA LYS A 139 -18.61 -28.80 16.33
C LYS A 139 -18.42 -30.30 16.52
N GLU A 140 -17.24 -30.84 16.19
CA GLU A 140 -16.92 -32.24 16.44
C GLU A 140 -16.80 -32.52 17.94
N GLN A 141 -16.22 -31.60 18.72
CA GLN A 141 -16.17 -31.74 20.17
C GLN A 141 -17.57 -31.74 20.81
N GLU A 142 -18.48 -30.86 20.35
CA GLU A 142 -19.90 -30.90 20.75
C GLU A 142 -20.57 -32.22 20.39
N ARG A 143 -20.28 -32.77 19.20
CA ARG A 143 -20.80 -34.07 18.76
C ARG A 143 -20.30 -35.20 19.66
N ILE A 144 -19.00 -35.24 19.97
CA ILE A 144 -18.41 -36.23 20.88
C ILE A 144 -19.09 -36.16 22.26
N LYS A 145 -19.25 -34.96 22.84
CA LYS A 145 -19.97 -34.78 24.12
C LYS A 145 -21.39 -35.36 24.08
N ARG A 146 -22.14 -35.10 23.00
CA ARG A 146 -23.48 -35.68 22.82
C ARG A 146 -23.46 -37.21 22.73
N PHE A 147 -22.47 -37.79 22.04
CA PHE A 147 -22.32 -39.24 21.98
C PHE A 147 -21.99 -39.84 23.35
N GLU A 148 -21.19 -39.17 24.17
CA GLU A 148 -20.92 -39.59 25.56
C GLU A 148 -22.19 -39.53 26.42
N GLU A 149 -23.02 -38.50 26.27
CA GLU A 149 -24.30 -38.37 26.98
C GLU A 149 -25.31 -39.46 26.55
N ILE A 150 -25.40 -39.75 25.25
CA ILE A 150 -26.22 -40.85 24.73
C ILE A 150 -25.71 -42.19 25.27
N SER A 151 -24.39 -42.41 25.27
CA SER A 151 -23.78 -43.63 25.79
C SER A 151 -24.07 -43.81 27.28
N ARG A 152 -23.96 -42.74 28.07
CA ARG A 152 -24.36 -42.73 29.49
C ARG A 152 -25.84 -43.09 29.66
N SER A 153 -26.73 -42.45 28.89
CA SER A 153 -28.18 -42.73 28.94
C SER A 153 -28.53 -44.17 28.57
N LEU A 154 -27.81 -44.77 27.62
CA LEU A 154 -27.99 -46.18 27.22
C LEU A 154 -27.53 -47.14 28.32
N VAL A 155 -26.43 -46.83 29.02
CA VAL A 155 -25.97 -47.61 30.19
C VAL A 155 -27.01 -47.54 31.31
N ASP A 156 -27.54 -46.36 31.62
CA ASP A 156 -28.59 -46.17 32.62
C ASP A 156 -29.86 -46.94 32.27
N LEU A 157 -30.29 -46.92 31.00
CA LEU A 157 -31.42 -47.71 30.53
C LEU A 157 -31.16 -49.21 30.64
N LYS A 158 -29.96 -49.67 30.28
CA LYS A 158 -29.57 -51.08 30.40
C LYS A 158 -29.56 -51.54 31.86
N GLN A 159 -29.07 -50.70 32.78
CA GLN A 159 -29.11 -50.98 34.22
C GLN A 159 -30.56 -51.03 34.74
N LYS A 160 -31.43 -50.13 34.29
CA LYS A 160 -32.86 -50.15 34.63
C LYS A 160 -33.58 -51.39 34.06
N GLN A 161 -33.23 -51.86 32.87
CA GLN A 161 -33.78 -53.08 32.28
C GLN A 161 -33.27 -54.37 32.94
N LEU A 162 -32.01 -54.39 33.39
CA LEU A 162 -31.42 -55.53 34.11
C LEU A 162 -31.92 -55.67 35.55
N HIS A 163 -32.59 -54.65 36.08
CA HIS A 163 -33.40 -54.74 37.30
C HIS A 163 -34.91 -54.75 36.99
N PRO A 164 -35.44 -55.76 36.28
CA PRO A 164 -36.88 -55.89 36.14
C PRO A 164 -37.43 -56.32 37.50
N PHE A 165 -38.22 -55.45 38.14
CA PHE A 165 -39.10 -55.81 39.24
C PHE A 165 -38.45 -56.54 40.44
N ARG A 166 -37.65 -55.82 41.22
CA ARG A 166 -37.70 -56.07 42.67
C ARG A 166 -38.91 -55.29 43.20
N ASN A 167 -40.10 -55.86 43.02
CA ASN A 167 -41.31 -55.37 43.66
C ASN A 167 -41.03 -55.19 45.16
N PRO A 168 -41.03 -53.97 45.72
CA PRO A 168 -41.26 -53.84 47.14
C PRO A 168 -42.67 -54.38 47.36
N LYS A 169 -42.78 -55.44 48.16
CA LYS A 169 -44.04 -56.00 48.62
C LYS A 169 -44.91 -54.84 49.12
N LEU A 170 -45.91 -54.46 48.32
CA LEU A 170 -47.01 -53.61 48.77
C LEU A 170 -47.75 -54.40 49.85
N PRO A 171 -47.90 -53.87 51.08
CA PRO A 171 -48.73 -54.50 52.08
C PRO A 171 -50.18 -54.41 51.63
N LEU A 172 -50.78 -55.58 51.51
CA LEU A 172 -52.19 -55.83 51.35
C LEU A 172 -52.89 -55.50 52.70
N ALA A 173 -53.55 -54.36 52.82
CA ALA A 173 -54.55 -54.10 53.87
C ALA A 173 -55.50 -52.97 53.42
N GLN A 174 -56.75 -53.35 53.09
CA GLN A 174 -57.98 -52.94 53.79
C GLN A 174 -58.37 -51.47 53.58
N SER A 175 -59.24 -51.21 52.60
CA SER A 175 -60.69 -51.02 52.80
C SER A 175 -61.03 -49.77 53.62
N PHE A 176 -61.64 -48.76 52.99
CA PHE A 176 -63.03 -48.40 53.30
C PHE A 176 -63.61 -47.46 52.23
N GLU A 177 -64.87 -47.77 51.95
CA GLU A 177 -65.86 -47.19 51.06
C GLU A 177 -65.98 -45.66 51.13
N SER A 178 -66.18 -45.00 49.99
CA SER A 178 -67.38 -44.18 49.72
C SER A 178 -67.35 -43.54 48.31
N GLU A 179 -68.23 -44.03 47.45
CA GLU A 179 -68.84 -43.30 46.33
C GLU A 179 -69.91 -42.30 46.86
N PRO A 180 -70.59 -41.45 46.05
CA PRO A 180 -70.43 -41.16 44.61
C PRO A 180 -70.41 -39.64 44.28
N SER A 181 -70.30 -39.33 42.99
CA SER A 181 -71.08 -38.32 42.25
C SER A 181 -70.33 -37.14 41.59
N VAL A 182 -70.44 -37.17 40.25
CA VAL A 182 -70.80 -36.04 39.37
C VAL A 182 -69.83 -34.85 39.33
N SER A 183 -68.95 -34.84 38.31
CA SER A 183 -69.09 -33.93 37.17
C SER A 183 -67.89 -34.03 36.25
N LYS A 184 -68.18 -34.36 34.99
CA LYS A 184 -67.28 -34.28 33.85
C LYS A 184 -66.80 -32.83 33.68
N SER A 185 -65.59 -32.53 34.11
CA SER A 185 -64.78 -31.47 33.52
C SER A 185 -63.51 -32.12 33.00
N ILE A 186 -63.47 -32.27 31.68
CA ILE A 186 -62.29 -32.63 30.90
C ILE A 186 -61.26 -31.54 31.20
N ALA A 187 -60.46 -31.79 32.24
CA ALA A 187 -59.27 -31.01 32.54
C ALA A 187 -58.37 -31.20 31.33
N ARG A 188 -58.30 -30.14 30.51
CA ARG A 188 -57.22 -29.91 29.57
C ARG A 188 -55.94 -30.08 30.38
N LEU A 189 -55.31 -31.25 30.23
CA LEU A 189 -53.89 -31.41 30.47
C LEU A 189 -53.21 -30.49 29.46
N ASP A 190 -53.11 -29.21 29.86
CA ASP A 190 -52.15 -28.26 29.35
C ASP A 190 -50.77 -28.81 29.71
N LEU A 191 -50.38 -29.83 28.95
CA LEU A 191 -49.01 -30.18 28.68
C LEU A 191 -48.41 -28.96 27.95
N ASN A 192 -48.11 -27.93 28.74
CA ASN A 192 -47.16 -26.86 28.45
C ASN A 192 -45.77 -27.48 28.28
N LEU A 193 -45.62 -28.40 27.32
CA LEU A 193 -44.38 -28.56 26.59
C LEU A 193 -44.20 -27.23 25.86
N LYS A 194 -43.59 -26.27 26.56
CA LYS A 194 -42.88 -25.16 25.96
C LYS A 194 -41.91 -25.79 24.97
N LYS A 195 -42.37 -26.01 23.74
CA LYS A 195 -41.53 -26.43 22.63
C LYS A 195 -40.31 -25.51 22.67
N PRO A 196 -39.09 -26.04 22.73
CA PRO A 196 -37.90 -25.22 22.88
C PRO A 196 -37.87 -24.24 21.72
N ARG A 197 -38.08 -22.94 22.02
CA ARG A 197 -38.07 -21.85 21.03
C ARG A 197 -36.80 -21.87 20.17
N HIS A 198 -35.72 -22.45 20.68
CA HIS A 198 -34.46 -22.64 19.99
C HIS A 198 -34.56 -23.35 18.63
N THR A 199 -35.46 -24.32 18.43
CA THR A 199 -35.62 -24.94 17.09
C THR A 199 -36.36 -24.00 16.13
N GLN A 200 -37.33 -23.24 16.62
CA GLN A 200 -38.03 -22.24 15.82
C GLN A 200 -37.11 -21.07 15.46
N ASP A 201 -36.32 -20.58 16.41
CA ASP A 201 -35.36 -19.51 16.20
C ASP A 201 -34.22 -19.95 15.25
N ALA A 202 -33.75 -21.19 15.36
CA ALA A 202 -32.77 -21.76 14.44
C ALA A 202 -33.33 -21.89 13.02
N LEU A 203 -34.59 -22.31 12.87
CA LEU A 203 -35.26 -22.38 11.57
C LEU A 203 -35.47 -20.97 10.96
N ILE A 204 -35.83 -19.97 11.78
CA ILE A 204 -35.95 -18.58 11.34
C ILE A 204 -34.59 -18.03 10.89
N ALA A 205 -33.53 -18.26 11.66
CA ALA A 205 -32.18 -17.83 11.32
C ALA A 205 -31.66 -18.50 10.03
N LEU A 206 -31.92 -19.80 9.86
CA LEU A 206 -31.57 -20.54 8.64
C LEU A 206 -32.32 -19.99 7.43
N ASN A 207 -33.62 -19.69 7.58
CA ASN A 207 -34.43 -19.15 6.49
C ASN A 207 -33.97 -17.73 6.11
N ALA A 208 -33.64 -16.89 7.08
CA ALA A 208 -33.06 -15.56 6.84
C ALA A 208 -31.71 -15.64 6.08
N TYR A 209 -30.87 -16.63 6.41
CA TYR A 209 -29.62 -16.88 5.71
C TYR A 209 -29.83 -17.28 4.24
N HIS A 210 -30.78 -18.18 3.96
CA HIS A 210 -31.12 -18.58 2.59
C HIS A 210 -31.65 -17.42 1.75
N VAL A 211 -32.51 -16.56 2.32
CA VAL A 211 -33.01 -15.35 1.64
C VAL A 211 -31.86 -14.39 1.30
N ARG A 212 -30.89 -14.23 2.21
CA ARG A 212 -29.71 -13.39 1.97
C ARG A 212 -28.82 -13.95 0.86
N LEU A 213 -28.58 -15.27 0.86
CA LEU A 213 -27.84 -15.96 -0.20
C LEU A 213 -28.52 -15.80 -1.57
N ALA A 214 -29.84 -15.97 -1.64
CA ALA A 214 -30.60 -15.80 -2.88
C ALA A 214 -30.49 -14.36 -3.42
N ARG A 215 -30.51 -13.34 -2.56
CA ARG A 215 -30.32 -11.94 -2.97
C ARG A 215 -28.92 -11.68 -3.52
N LEU A 216 -27.88 -12.23 -2.87
CA LEU A 216 -26.50 -12.09 -3.34
C LEU A 216 -26.28 -12.79 -4.68
N ALA A 217 -26.86 -13.98 -4.86
CA ALA A 217 -26.83 -14.70 -6.13
C ALA A 217 -27.50 -13.89 -7.26
N ALA A 218 -28.67 -13.29 -6.99
CA ALA A 218 -29.38 -12.45 -7.95
C ALA A 218 -28.61 -11.15 -8.29
N GLN A 219 -27.86 -10.59 -7.35
CA GLN A 219 -27.01 -9.42 -7.60
C GLN A 219 -25.78 -9.76 -8.45
N SER A 220 -25.22 -10.97 -8.28
CA SER A 220 -24.06 -11.43 -9.06
C SER A 220 -24.38 -11.67 -10.54
N THR A 221 -25.65 -11.89 -10.89
CA THR A 221 -26.07 -12.13 -12.28
C THR A 221 -26.49 -10.88 -13.02
N ARG A 222 -26.35 -9.69 -12.42
CA ARG A 222 -26.66 -8.44 -13.13
C ARG A 222 -25.56 -8.23 -14.17
N PRO A 223 -25.85 -8.36 -15.49
CA PRO A 223 -24.84 -8.18 -16.52
C PRO A 223 -24.30 -6.75 -16.42
N THR A 224 -22.99 -6.65 -16.23
CA THR A 224 -22.24 -5.41 -16.33
C THR A 224 -22.55 -4.82 -17.70
N GLN A 225 -23.37 -3.78 -17.74
CA GLN A 225 -23.56 -3.00 -18.95
C GLN A 225 -22.20 -2.38 -19.28
N ASP A 226 -21.62 -2.81 -20.40
CA ASP A 226 -20.39 -2.25 -20.94
C ASP A 226 -20.54 -0.73 -21.07
N PRO A 227 -19.61 0.07 -20.54
CA PRO A 227 -19.57 1.49 -20.84
C PRO A 227 -19.21 1.64 -22.32
N GLN A 228 -20.20 2.02 -23.13
CA GLN A 228 -19.97 2.33 -24.53
C GLN A 228 -18.87 3.41 -24.65
N ILE A 229 -17.88 3.06 -25.46
CA ILE A 229 -16.84 3.91 -25.99
C ILE A 229 -17.49 5.00 -26.82
N THR A 230 -17.52 6.24 -26.32
CA THR A 230 -17.86 7.41 -27.13
C THR A 230 -16.58 7.99 -27.76
N GLN A 231 -16.52 7.89 -29.09
CA GLN A 231 -15.59 8.64 -29.95
C GLN A 231 -15.84 10.15 -29.87
N PRO A 232 -14.83 11.00 -30.14
CA PRO A 232 -15.05 12.43 -30.29
C PRO A 232 -15.36 12.76 -31.76
N ARG A 233 -16.51 13.39 -32.03
CA ARG A 233 -16.78 14.08 -33.30
C ARG A 233 -17.19 15.52 -33.04
N ALA A 234 -16.65 16.39 -33.87
CA ALA A 234 -16.63 17.84 -33.79
C ALA A 234 -18.02 18.51 -33.90
N GLN A 235 -18.09 19.68 -33.25
CA GLN A 235 -18.76 20.94 -33.61
C GLN A 235 -20.14 20.90 -34.30
N SER A 236 -21.14 21.52 -33.67
CA SER A 236 -21.70 22.82 -34.11
C SER A 236 -23.01 23.20 -33.38
N HIS A 237 -23.07 24.47 -32.95
CA HIS A 237 -24.20 25.41 -32.96
C HIS A 237 -25.57 25.13 -32.27
N LEU A 238 -25.86 26.04 -31.33
CA LEU A 238 -27.06 26.89 -31.17
C LEU A 238 -28.43 26.33 -30.73
N HIS A 239 -28.96 27.07 -29.73
CA HIS A 239 -30.33 27.31 -29.27
C HIS A 239 -31.07 26.29 -28.35
N PRO A 240 -31.75 26.79 -27.29
CA PRO A 240 -32.68 26.03 -26.45
C PRO A 240 -34.12 26.15 -27.00
N PRO A 241 -35.08 25.27 -26.62
CA PRO A 241 -35.99 25.68 -25.53
C PRO A 241 -36.67 24.55 -24.71
N SER A 242 -37.19 24.97 -23.54
CA SER A 242 -38.57 24.75 -23.02
C SER A 242 -39.15 23.34 -22.76
N PHE A 243 -39.51 23.15 -21.48
CA PHE A 243 -40.67 22.45 -20.87
C PHE A 243 -41.15 21.08 -21.38
N GLY A 244 -41.25 20.14 -20.43
CA GLY A 244 -42.10 18.94 -20.55
C GLY A 244 -42.18 18.16 -19.25
N ALA A 245 -43.20 18.45 -18.44
CA ALA A 245 -43.58 17.68 -17.26
C ALA A 245 -44.09 16.27 -17.66
N GLY A 246 -43.86 15.27 -16.81
CA GLY A 246 -44.37 13.91 -17.04
C GLY A 246 -44.16 12.97 -15.86
N LEU A 247 -45.02 13.07 -14.85
CA LEU A 247 -45.23 12.03 -13.84
C LEU A 247 -45.69 10.73 -14.51
N SER A 248 -45.09 9.58 -14.16
CA SER A 248 -45.72 8.28 -14.38
C SER A 248 -45.32 7.27 -13.31
N THR A 249 -46.25 7.07 -12.39
CA THR A 249 -46.26 5.98 -11.41
C THR A 249 -46.76 4.71 -12.09
N ARG A 250 -45.98 3.62 -12.04
CA ARG A 250 -46.49 2.28 -12.36
C ARG A 250 -46.25 1.29 -11.21
N ARG A 251 -47.38 0.95 -10.60
CA ARG A 251 -47.67 -0.13 -9.66
C ARG A 251 -47.51 -1.48 -10.37
N ALA A 252 -46.97 -2.50 -9.69
CA ALA A 252 -46.99 -3.90 -10.14
C ALA A 252 -47.52 -4.81 -9.01
N PRO A 253 -48.08 -5.99 -9.33
CA PRO A 253 -49.22 -6.58 -8.61
C PRO A 253 -48.84 -7.61 -7.54
N SER A 254 -49.76 -7.82 -6.59
CA SER A 254 -49.74 -8.89 -5.59
C SER A 254 -50.11 -10.24 -6.22
N ILE A 255 -49.32 -11.27 -5.94
CA ILE A 255 -49.61 -12.66 -6.31
C ILE A 255 -50.07 -13.40 -5.05
N GLY A 256 -51.22 -14.07 -5.18
CA GLY A 256 -51.94 -14.76 -4.12
C GLY A 256 -51.26 -16.03 -3.62
N VAL A 257 -51.41 -16.27 -2.33
CA VAL A 257 -50.95 -17.46 -1.63
C VAL A 257 -52.07 -18.49 -1.63
N ASN A 258 -51.91 -19.56 -2.42
CA ASN A 258 -52.79 -20.73 -2.37
C ASN A 258 -52.41 -21.62 -1.17
N LYS A 259 -53.43 -21.97 -0.37
CA LYS A 259 -53.39 -22.98 0.69
C LYS A 259 -53.16 -24.36 0.07
N ILE A 260 -52.10 -25.04 0.49
CA ILE A 260 -51.95 -26.49 0.26
C ILE A 260 -52.16 -27.22 1.59
N THR A 261 -53.05 -28.20 1.49
CA THR A 261 -53.58 -29.10 2.49
C THR A 261 -52.52 -30.03 3.08
N LYS A 262 -52.64 -30.31 4.38
CA LYS A 262 -51.83 -31.29 5.11
C LYS A 262 -52.28 -32.71 4.74
N GLY A 263 -51.32 -33.56 4.40
CA GLY A 263 -51.52 -35.00 4.33
C GLY A 263 -50.18 -35.74 4.34
N SER A 264 -49.96 -36.52 5.39
CA SER A 264 -49.19 -37.78 5.46
C SER A 264 -47.75 -37.84 4.90
N VAL A 265 -46.80 -38.20 5.77
CA VAL A 265 -45.90 -39.37 5.67
C VAL A 265 -44.60 -39.08 6.44
N LEU A 266 -44.32 -39.97 7.39
CA LEU A 266 -43.11 -40.05 8.20
C LEU A 266 -41.93 -40.61 7.37
N ASN A 267 -40.71 -40.17 7.69
CA ASN A 267 -39.39 -40.71 7.27
C ASN A 267 -38.85 -40.35 5.86
N ALA A 268 -38.34 -39.12 5.66
CA ALA A 268 -37.39 -38.80 4.58
C ALA A 268 -36.67 -37.44 4.80
N ALA A 269 -35.73 -37.32 5.75
CA ALA A 269 -35.18 -36.01 6.14
C ALA A 269 -33.75 -35.67 5.65
N ALA A 270 -33.12 -36.49 4.80
CA ALA A 270 -31.78 -36.19 4.26
C ALA A 270 -31.69 -36.11 2.72
N THR A 271 -32.75 -36.45 1.99
CA THR A 271 -32.78 -36.50 0.51
C THR A 271 -33.70 -35.44 -0.13
N ALA A 272 -34.53 -34.76 0.64
CA ALA A 272 -35.53 -33.82 0.12
C ALA A 272 -34.99 -32.60 -0.67
N PRO A 273 -33.88 -31.95 -0.30
CA PRO A 273 -33.43 -30.75 -1.02
C PRO A 273 -32.80 -31.06 -2.38
N THR A 274 -32.29 -32.29 -2.59
CA THR A 274 -31.66 -32.68 -3.86
C THR A 274 -32.69 -33.03 -4.92
N VAL A 275 -33.80 -33.65 -4.55
CA VAL A 275 -34.87 -34.05 -5.49
C VAL A 275 -35.58 -32.84 -6.08
N ALA A 276 -35.85 -31.81 -5.26
CA ALA A 276 -36.49 -30.58 -5.74
C ALA A 276 -35.59 -29.79 -6.71
N ALA A 277 -34.29 -29.71 -6.42
CA ALA A 277 -33.33 -29.05 -7.31
C ALA A 277 -33.10 -29.83 -8.61
N GLU A 278 -33.14 -31.16 -8.53
CA GLU A 278 -33.07 -32.06 -9.68
C GLU A 278 -34.29 -31.89 -10.61
N ALA A 279 -35.51 -31.89 -10.05
CA ALA A 279 -36.73 -31.63 -10.82
C ALA A 279 -36.69 -30.26 -11.51
N GLN A 280 -36.22 -29.21 -10.81
CA GLN A 280 -36.04 -27.88 -11.42
C GLN A 280 -35.03 -27.88 -12.56
N LEU A 281 -33.91 -28.60 -12.42
CA LEU A 281 -32.90 -28.68 -13.47
C LEU A 281 -33.41 -29.47 -14.68
N ARG A 282 -34.14 -30.57 -14.47
CA ARG A 282 -34.80 -31.34 -15.54
C ARG A 282 -35.83 -30.50 -16.29
N SER A 283 -36.66 -29.74 -15.57
CA SER A 283 -37.62 -28.79 -16.16
C SER A 283 -36.94 -27.73 -17.04
N LEU A 284 -35.79 -27.19 -16.60
CA LEU A 284 -35.01 -26.24 -17.40
C LEU A 284 -34.40 -26.87 -18.65
N VAL A 285 -33.93 -28.12 -18.55
CA VAL A 285 -33.39 -28.86 -19.70
C VAL A 285 -34.49 -29.16 -20.71
N ALA A 286 -35.66 -29.65 -20.27
CA ALA A 286 -36.83 -29.89 -21.12
C ALA A 286 -37.25 -28.62 -21.88
N ARG A 287 -37.37 -27.50 -21.15
CA ARG A 287 -37.69 -26.18 -21.75
C ARG A 287 -36.65 -25.73 -22.78
N LYS A 288 -35.37 -26.06 -22.60
CA LYS A 288 -34.30 -25.68 -23.53
C LYS A 288 -34.20 -26.60 -24.74
N LEU A 289 -34.61 -27.85 -24.61
CA LEU A 289 -34.73 -28.79 -25.73
C LEU A 289 -36.03 -28.59 -26.53
N GLY A 290 -36.95 -27.75 -26.05
CA GLY A 290 -38.25 -27.51 -26.70
C GLY A 290 -39.21 -28.69 -26.56
N VAL A 291 -38.98 -29.54 -25.56
CA VAL A 291 -39.86 -30.68 -25.24
C VAL A 291 -40.93 -30.17 -24.28
N ASP A 292 -42.18 -30.18 -24.73
CA ASP A 292 -43.32 -29.65 -23.97
C ASP A 292 -43.70 -30.59 -22.81
N GLY A 293 -43.05 -30.38 -21.66
CA GLY A 293 -43.65 -30.62 -20.34
C GLY A 293 -43.61 -32.03 -19.77
N THR A 294 -43.02 -33.02 -20.43
CA THR A 294 -42.80 -34.34 -19.83
C THR A 294 -41.38 -34.45 -19.27
N GLU A 295 -41.26 -34.49 -17.93
CA GLU A 295 -39.97 -34.64 -17.24
C GLU A 295 -39.30 -35.99 -17.53
N ASP A 296 -40.07 -36.96 -18.05
CA ASP A 296 -39.67 -38.34 -18.32
C ASP A 296 -39.19 -38.58 -19.78
N ASP A 297 -38.96 -37.52 -20.57
CA ASP A 297 -38.41 -37.70 -21.92
C ASP A 297 -36.98 -38.27 -21.86
N PRO A 298 -36.68 -39.38 -22.59
CA PRO A 298 -35.36 -40.01 -22.56
C PRO A 298 -34.24 -39.08 -23.01
N GLU A 299 -34.53 -38.07 -23.83
CA GLU A 299 -33.53 -37.10 -24.27
C GLU A 299 -33.19 -36.08 -23.18
N VAL A 300 -34.17 -35.66 -22.38
CA VAL A 300 -33.97 -34.79 -21.21
C VAL A 300 -33.10 -35.50 -20.17
N GLU A 301 -33.37 -36.78 -19.89
CA GLU A 301 -32.57 -37.58 -18.95
C GLU A 301 -31.13 -37.78 -19.45
N ARG A 302 -30.94 -38.04 -20.75
CA ARG A 302 -29.59 -38.16 -21.35
C ARG A 302 -28.76 -36.90 -21.15
N VAL A 303 -29.33 -35.72 -21.40
CA VAL A 303 -28.64 -34.43 -21.24
C VAL A 303 -28.39 -34.12 -19.76
N PHE A 304 -29.36 -34.40 -18.89
CA PHE A 304 -29.24 -34.25 -17.46
C PHE A 304 -28.09 -35.10 -16.87
N GLN A 305 -28.00 -36.38 -17.25
CA GLN A 305 -26.88 -37.26 -16.88
C GLN A 305 -25.53 -36.73 -17.42
N GLY A 306 -25.53 -36.12 -18.60
CA GLY A 306 -24.37 -35.42 -19.17
C GLY A 306 -23.89 -34.29 -18.25
N PHE A 307 -24.80 -33.43 -17.77
CA PHE A 307 -24.46 -32.37 -16.81
C PHE A 307 -23.92 -32.93 -15.49
N ILE A 308 -24.54 -34.00 -14.96
CA ILE A 308 -24.03 -34.67 -13.75
C ILE A 308 -22.60 -35.19 -13.97
N LYS A 309 -22.33 -35.81 -15.12
CA LYS A 309 -21.00 -36.35 -15.45
C LYS A 309 -19.95 -35.24 -15.52
N VAL A 310 -20.26 -34.12 -16.19
CA VAL A 310 -19.36 -32.96 -16.28
C VAL A 310 -19.17 -32.30 -14.91
N ALA A 311 -20.24 -32.11 -14.15
CA ALA A 311 -20.18 -31.54 -12.81
C ALA A 311 -19.35 -32.42 -11.86
N LYS A 312 -19.52 -33.75 -11.90
CA LYS A 312 -18.69 -34.70 -11.15
C LYS A 312 -17.23 -34.66 -11.60
N ALA A 313 -16.95 -34.58 -12.90
CA ALA A 313 -15.57 -34.46 -13.40
C ALA A 313 -14.93 -33.13 -12.96
N ARG A 314 -15.67 -32.03 -13.03
CA ARG A 314 -15.21 -30.70 -12.60
C ARG A 314 -15.01 -30.64 -11.08
N ALA A 315 -15.90 -31.22 -10.30
CA ALA A 315 -15.75 -31.35 -8.85
C ALA A 315 -14.52 -32.19 -8.51
N ARG A 316 -14.29 -33.33 -9.19
CA ARG A 316 -13.06 -34.13 -9.02
C ARG A 316 -11.79 -33.34 -9.36
N ASN A 317 -11.86 -32.45 -10.36
CA ASN A 317 -10.72 -31.62 -10.75
C ASN A 317 -10.52 -30.39 -9.85
N GLN A 318 -11.58 -29.81 -9.29
CA GLN A 318 -11.51 -28.66 -8.37
C GLN A 318 -11.19 -29.06 -6.92
N VAL A 319 -11.62 -30.26 -6.49
CA VAL A 319 -11.28 -30.81 -5.17
C VAL A 319 -9.86 -31.40 -5.14
N ARG A 320 -9.22 -31.57 -6.31
CA ARG A 320 -7.76 -31.71 -6.38
C ARG A 320 -7.12 -30.37 -6.04
N TYR A 321 -6.90 -30.17 -4.75
CA TYR A 321 -5.96 -29.18 -4.24
C TYR A 321 -4.66 -29.31 -5.07
N THR A 322 -4.27 -28.24 -5.76
CA THR A 322 -3.06 -28.22 -6.60
C THR A 322 -1.77 -28.27 -5.76
N GLY A 323 -1.88 -28.16 -4.43
CA GLY A 323 -0.84 -28.64 -3.53
C GLY A 323 -0.83 -30.16 -3.55
N SER A 324 0.28 -30.76 -3.99
CA SER A 324 0.50 -32.20 -4.01
C SER A 324 0.35 -32.83 -2.63
N VAL A 325 -0.88 -33.12 -2.20
CA VAL A 325 -1.16 -33.79 -0.90
C VAL A 325 -0.64 -35.23 -0.92
N ASN A 326 -0.48 -35.84 -2.10
CA ASN A 326 0.13 -37.17 -2.23
C ASN A 326 1.67 -37.16 -2.10
N SER A 327 2.32 -35.98 -2.06
CA SER A 327 3.74 -35.85 -1.69
C SER A 327 3.96 -35.90 -0.17
N VAL A 328 2.91 -35.76 0.64
CA VAL A 328 2.97 -35.63 2.11
C VAL A 328 2.90 -36.99 2.82
N ARG A 329 3.11 -38.11 2.10
CA ARG A 329 3.27 -39.43 2.75
C ARG A 329 4.68 -39.72 3.23
N LYS A 330 5.68 -38.95 2.80
CA LYS A 330 6.99 -38.98 3.45
C LYS A 330 6.96 -37.94 4.57
N PRO A 331 7.17 -38.32 5.85
CA PRO A 331 7.35 -37.34 6.90
C PRO A 331 8.47 -36.40 6.44
N ILE A 332 8.17 -35.10 6.42
CA ILE A 332 9.13 -34.05 6.07
C ILE A 332 10.36 -34.28 6.95
N SER A 333 11.51 -34.47 6.31
CA SER A 333 12.74 -34.72 7.06
C SER A 333 13.00 -33.51 7.95
N THR A 334 13.48 -33.72 9.18
CA THR A 334 13.90 -32.62 10.06
C THR A 334 14.85 -31.65 9.36
N LYS A 335 15.72 -32.16 8.47
CA LYS A 335 16.61 -31.34 7.62
C LYS A 335 15.87 -30.41 6.65
N GLU A 336 14.74 -30.85 6.10
CA GLU A 336 13.91 -30.02 5.22
C GLU A 336 13.16 -28.96 6.03
N LEU A 337 12.70 -29.31 7.23
CA LEU A 337 12.08 -28.37 8.15
C LEU A 337 13.07 -27.29 8.61
N ASP A 338 14.30 -27.67 8.97
CA ASP A 338 15.37 -26.74 9.34
C ASP A 338 15.75 -25.83 8.17
N ARG A 339 15.81 -26.37 6.95
CA ARG A 339 16.05 -25.58 5.73
C ARG A 339 14.92 -24.58 5.49
N LEU A 340 13.67 -24.99 5.67
CA LEU A 340 12.51 -24.12 5.51
C LEU A 340 12.50 -23.03 6.59
N ALA A 341 12.82 -23.38 7.84
CA ALA A 341 12.96 -22.44 8.94
C ALA A 341 14.07 -21.41 8.68
N ALA A 342 15.24 -21.85 8.18
CA ALA A 342 16.32 -20.96 7.78
C ALA A 342 15.93 -20.04 6.62
N GLU A 343 15.19 -20.55 5.64
CA GLU A 343 14.68 -19.73 4.54
C GLU A 343 13.66 -18.69 5.00
N VAL A 344 12.75 -19.07 5.90
CA VAL A 344 11.79 -18.16 6.52
C VAL A 344 12.53 -17.09 7.31
N ASN A 345 13.51 -17.45 8.14
CA ASN A 345 14.31 -16.49 8.91
C ASN A 345 15.07 -15.52 8.00
N ARG A 346 15.65 -16.02 6.90
CA ARG A 346 16.32 -15.17 5.90
C ARG A 346 15.36 -14.19 5.24
N LYS A 347 14.15 -14.63 4.87
CA LYS A 347 13.13 -13.75 4.27
C LYS A 347 12.61 -12.73 5.27
N THR A 348 12.45 -13.12 6.54
CA THR A 348 12.05 -12.22 7.62
C THR A 348 13.12 -11.15 7.87
N ALA A 349 14.40 -11.52 7.90
CA ALA A 349 15.51 -10.56 8.00
C ALA A 349 15.53 -9.58 6.83
N ALA A 350 15.41 -10.08 5.59
CA ALA A 350 15.37 -9.22 4.41
C ALA A 350 14.14 -8.27 4.41
N LEU A 351 13.00 -8.72 4.93
CA LEU A 351 11.82 -7.87 5.08
C LEU A 351 12.03 -6.79 6.15
N GLN A 352 12.69 -7.13 7.26
CA GLN A 352 13.03 -6.18 8.31
C GLN A 352 14.02 -5.12 7.80
N ASP A 353 15.04 -5.51 7.04
CA ASP A 353 15.99 -4.58 6.44
C ASP A 353 15.30 -3.62 5.45
N ALA A 354 14.40 -4.14 4.61
CA ALA A 354 13.61 -3.33 3.69
C ALA A 354 12.67 -2.36 4.44
N PHE A 355 12.09 -2.79 5.56
CA PHE A 355 11.27 -1.94 6.42
C PHE A 355 12.11 -0.82 7.05
N ASN A 356 13.26 -1.15 7.65
CA ASN A 356 14.17 -0.17 8.23
C ASN A 356 14.61 0.87 7.19
N LEU A 357 15.00 0.43 5.99
CA LEU A 357 15.34 1.33 4.89
C LEU A 357 14.19 2.27 4.50
N SER A 358 12.95 1.78 4.52
CA SER A 358 11.78 2.62 4.24
C SER A 358 11.55 3.68 5.31
N VAL A 359 11.81 3.35 6.58
CA VAL A 359 11.74 4.30 7.71
C VAL A 359 12.83 5.36 7.57
N ASP A 360 14.07 4.96 7.26
CA ASP A 360 15.19 5.89 7.03
C ASP A 360 14.90 6.86 5.86
N MET A 361 14.29 6.35 4.79
CA MET A 361 13.88 7.19 3.66
C MET A 361 12.80 8.20 4.02
N VAL A 362 11.82 7.81 4.85
CA VAL A 362 10.78 8.75 5.34
C VAL A 362 11.43 9.82 6.22
N HIS A 363 12.33 9.42 7.13
CA HIS A 363 13.01 10.38 8.00
C HIS A 363 13.88 11.37 7.21
N GLY A 364 14.65 10.88 6.23
CA GLY A 364 15.43 11.75 5.34
C GLY A 364 14.56 12.67 4.47
N ALA A 365 13.36 12.24 4.09
CA ALA A 365 12.41 13.09 3.38
C ALA A 365 11.84 14.20 4.29
N ASP A 366 11.52 13.87 5.54
CA ASP A 366 11.07 14.85 6.54
C ASP A 366 12.15 15.89 6.85
N GLU A 367 13.41 15.47 7.04
CA GLU A 367 14.54 16.38 7.23
C GLU A 367 14.73 17.32 6.03
N ALA A 368 14.65 16.79 4.81
CA ALA A 368 14.73 17.60 3.60
C ALA A 368 13.56 18.59 3.49
N PHE A 369 12.35 18.18 3.89
CA PHE A 369 11.17 19.04 3.91
C PHE A 369 11.30 20.16 4.95
N ILE A 370 11.81 19.85 6.15
CA ILE A 370 12.11 20.85 7.19
C ILE A 370 13.16 21.84 6.66
N SER A 371 14.23 21.35 6.02
CA SER A 371 15.26 22.20 5.42
C SER A 371 14.69 23.14 4.35
N LEU A 372 13.85 22.64 3.44
CA LEU A 372 13.16 23.44 2.43
C LEU A 372 12.22 24.48 3.05
N THR A 373 11.49 24.07 4.09
CA THR A 373 10.57 24.97 4.81
C THR A 373 11.36 26.08 5.51
N ASN A 374 12.48 25.75 6.15
CA ASN A 374 13.37 26.72 6.78
C ASN A 374 14.00 27.66 5.75
N PHE A 375 14.48 27.13 4.61
CA PHE A 375 15.00 27.95 3.51
C PHE A 375 13.94 28.92 2.98
N ARG A 376 12.70 28.45 2.80
CA ARG A 376 11.58 29.28 2.38
C ARG A 376 11.22 30.35 3.41
N ALA A 377 11.24 30.00 4.69
CA ALA A 377 10.85 30.91 5.77
C ALA A 377 11.93 31.95 6.10
N THR A 378 13.21 31.61 5.93
CA THR A 378 14.33 32.46 6.38
C THR A 378 15.09 33.08 5.23
N THR A 379 15.51 32.27 4.25
CA THR A 379 16.40 32.71 3.19
C THR A 379 15.68 33.50 2.12
N ILE A 380 14.46 33.11 1.74
CA ILE A 380 13.68 33.85 0.72
C ILE A 380 13.36 35.28 1.17
N PRO A 381 12.83 35.53 2.39
CA PRO A 381 12.57 36.90 2.83
C PRO A 381 13.85 37.74 2.94
N SER A 382 14.95 37.17 3.45
CA SER A 382 16.23 37.87 3.52
C SER A 382 16.75 38.25 2.13
N LEU A 383 16.63 37.36 1.14
CA LEU A 383 17.00 37.65 -0.24
C LEU A 383 16.11 38.73 -0.86
N GLN A 384 14.79 38.67 -0.59
CA GLN A 384 13.84 39.68 -1.05
C GLN A 384 14.11 41.05 -0.42
N GLU A 385 14.41 41.10 0.87
CA GLU A 385 14.77 42.34 1.56
C GLU A 385 16.06 42.93 1.00
N SER A 386 17.09 42.09 0.76
CA SER A 386 18.34 42.52 0.12
C SER A 386 18.11 43.06 -1.29
N LEU A 387 17.32 42.37 -2.12
CA LEU A 387 16.96 42.82 -3.46
C LEU A 387 16.14 44.12 -3.46
N ASN A 388 15.19 44.24 -2.53
CA ASN A 388 14.38 45.45 -2.37
C ASN A 388 15.22 46.63 -1.90
N SER A 389 16.16 46.42 -0.98
CA SER A 389 17.12 47.43 -0.54
C SER A 389 18.01 47.90 -1.69
N GLN A 390 18.55 46.97 -2.50
CA GLN A 390 19.28 47.31 -3.72
C GLN A 390 18.42 48.07 -4.73
N ALA A 391 17.18 47.64 -4.95
CA ALA A 391 16.26 48.31 -5.86
C ALA A 391 15.94 49.74 -5.40
N GLN A 392 15.77 49.97 -4.09
CA GLN A 392 15.58 51.31 -3.52
C GLN A 392 16.83 52.17 -3.66
N SER A 393 18.02 51.62 -3.42
CA SER A 393 19.29 52.31 -3.63
C SER A 393 19.47 52.75 -5.09
N ILE A 394 19.21 51.85 -6.04
CA ILE A 394 19.24 52.15 -7.48
C ILE A 394 18.20 53.23 -7.84
N ARG A 395 17.00 53.16 -7.26
CA ARG A 395 15.96 54.17 -7.50
C ARG A 395 16.41 55.56 -7.00
N GLY A 396 16.99 55.64 -5.80
CA GLY A 396 17.57 56.88 -5.28
C GLY A 396 18.69 57.42 -6.18
N TYR A 397 19.53 56.54 -6.72
CA TYR A 397 20.56 56.92 -7.69
C TYR A 397 19.96 57.46 -9.01
N ILE A 398 18.94 56.80 -9.56
CA ILE A 398 18.23 57.25 -10.76
C ILE A 398 17.56 58.62 -10.51
N ASP A 399 16.96 58.82 -9.34
CA ASP A 399 16.33 60.09 -8.98
C ASP A 399 17.38 61.20 -8.83
N HIS A 400 18.57 60.91 -8.28
CA HIS A 400 19.70 61.85 -8.30
C HIS A 400 20.15 62.20 -9.73
N LEU A 401 20.25 61.22 -10.62
CA LEU A 401 20.58 61.47 -12.03
C LEU A 401 19.51 62.33 -12.71
N ARG A 402 18.22 62.06 -12.45
CA ARG A 402 17.11 62.87 -12.98
C ARG A 402 17.19 64.32 -12.51
N VAL A 403 17.45 64.55 -11.22
CA VAL A 403 17.63 65.91 -10.67
C VAL A 403 18.82 66.60 -11.34
N HIS A 404 19.93 65.89 -11.54
CA HIS A 404 21.10 66.46 -12.23
C HIS A 404 20.79 66.86 -13.68
N ILE A 405 20.05 66.03 -14.40
CA ILE A 405 19.64 66.31 -15.80
C ILE A 405 18.71 67.53 -15.85
N VAL A 406 17.66 67.56 -15.04
CA VAL A 406 16.71 68.70 -14.99
C VAL A 406 17.43 70.00 -14.60
N ASN A 407 18.31 69.96 -13.59
CA ASN A 407 19.08 71.13 -13.19
C ASN A 407 20.11 71.55 -14.25
N SER A 408 20.65 70.62 -15.06
CA SER A 408 21.56 70.96 -16.15
C SER A 408 20.87 71.72 -17.28
N GLU A 409 19.61 71.40 -17.58
CA GLU A 409 18.79 72.13 -18.56
C GLU A 409 18.47 73.55 -18.06
N ASP A 410 18.22 73.71 -16.77
CA ASP A 410 18.04 75.03 -16.15
C ASP A 410 19.34 75.85 -16.11
N ILE A 411 20.50 75.20 -15.95
CA ILE A 411 21.82 75.85 -16.07
C ILE A 411 22.09 76.29 -17.51
N GLU A 412 21.81 75.47 -18.52
CA GLU A 412 21.95 75.88 -19.92
C GLU A 412 20.97 77.00 -20.30
N ASN A 413 19.75 76.98 -19.78
CA ASN A 413 18.75 78.04 -20.00
C ASN A 413 19.08 79.33 -19.24
N SER A 414 19.70 79.24 -18.05
CA SER A 414 20.19 80.39 -17.31
C SER A 414 21.50 80.94 -17.87
N GLU A 415 22.40 80.12 -18.42
CA GLU A 415 23.57 80.56 -19.19
C GLU A 415 23.14 81.31 -20.46
N ARG A 416 22.12 80.83 -21.19
CA ARG A 416 21.54 81.58 -22.33
C ARG A 416 20.91 82.92 -21.92
N ARG A 417 20.39 83.04 -20.69
CA ARG A 417 19.94 84.33 -20.12
C ARG A 417 21.09 85.21 -19.61
N ILE A 418 22.21 84.63 -19.18
CA ILE A 418 23.40 85.32 -18.69
C ILE A 418 24.29 85.83 -19.83
N VAL A 419 24.16 85.32 -21.07
CA VAL A 419 24.77 85.97 -22.25
C VAL A 419 24.27 87.43 -22.45
N HIS A 420 23.16 87.82 -21.81
CA HIS A 420 22.68 89.20 -21.85
C HIS A 420 23.07 90.05 -20.62
N PHE A 421 23.66 89.46 -19.58
CA PHE A 421 24.07 90.17 -18.37
C PHE A 421 25.44 89.67 -17.88
N LYS A 422 26.46 90.48 -18.16
CA LYS A 422 27.84 90.48 -17.62
C LYS A 422 28.95 89.89 -18.48
N SER A 423 29.42 90.79 -19.34
CA SER A 423 30.82 91.21 -19.51
C SER A 423 31.57 91.61 -18.21
N GLN A 424 31.12 91.23 -17.01
CA GLN A 424 31.74 91.60 -15.74
C GLN A 424 31.50 90.54 -14.65
N ALA A 425 32.16 89.39 -14.75
CA ALA A 425 32.42 88.50 -13.61
C ALA A 425 33.48 87.43 -13.98
N THR A 426 34.61 87.87 -14.52
CA THR A 426 35.85 87.08 -14.50
C THR A 426 36.37 87.06 -13.06
N GLN A 427 36.09 85.99 -12.31
CA GLN A 427 36.92 85.40 -11.24
C GLN A 427 36.02 84.55 -10.33
N LEU A 428 35.91 83.25 -10.65
CA LEU A 428 35.75 82.11 -9.72
C LEU A 428 35.40 80.87 -10.55
N LYS A 429 36.35 80.42 -11.38
CA LYS A 429 36.35 79.06 -11.95
C LYS A 429 36.94 78.13 -10.90
N SER A 430 36.13 77.60 -9.98
CA SER A 430 36.45 76.34 -9.30
C SER A 430 35.69 75.23 -10.02
N SER A 431 36.40 74.54 -10.92
CA SER A 431 35.95 73.34 -11.61
C SER A 431 35.51 72.28 -10.60
N VAL A 432 34.20 72.16 -10.35
CA VAL A 432 33.64 70.91 -9.85
C VAL A 432 33.67 69.94 -11.01
N LYS A 433 34.74 69.14 -11.07
CA LYS A 433 34.76 67.92 -11.89
C LYS A 433 33.64 67.04 -11.36
N VAL A 434 32.48 67.08 -12.00
CA VAL A 434 31.47 66.04 -11.85
C VAL A 434 32.17 64.75 -12.28
N ASN A 435 32.30 63.82 -11.35
CA ASN A 435 32.91 62.52 -11.58
C ASN A 435 31.97 61.71 -12.49
N GLU A 436 32.02 62.00 -13.79
CA GLU A 436 31.39 61.25 -14.86
C GLU A 436 32.06 59.89 -15.21
N PRO A 437 33.16 59.39 -14.59
CA PRO A 437 33.69 58.06 -14.93
C PRO A 437 33.14 56.91 -14.06
N GLU A 438 32.35 57.15 -13.00
CA GLU A 438 32.00 56.06 -12.08
C GLU A 438 30.85 55.19 -12.59
N PHE A 439 29.79 55.79 -13.14
CA PHE A 439 28.67 55.05 -13.74
C PHE A 439 29.13 54.22 -14.94
N ASP A 440 29.89 54.86 -15.84
CA ASP A 440 30.36 54.22 -17.06
C ASP A 440 31.35 53.09 -16.76
N ARG A 441 32.13 53.21 -15.67
CA ARG A 441 33.01 52.15 -15.20
C ARG A 441 32.24 51.01 -14.55
N GLU A 442 31.22 51.29 -13.75
CA GLU A 442 30.45 50.24 -13.07
C GLU A 442 29.55 49.49 -14.07
N VAL A 443 28.98 50.17 -15.07
CA VAL A 443 28.24 49.51 -16.17
C VAL A 443 29.17 48.64 -17.01
N ARG A 444 30.38 49.11 -17.35
CA ARG A 444 31.39 48.28 -18.04
C ARG A 444 31.77 47.05 -17.22
N LYS A 445 31.93 47.22 -15.90
CA LYS A 445 32.25 46.12 -14.98
C LYS A 445 31.11 45.10 -14.86
N ILE A 446 29.85 45.54 -14.78
CA ILE A 446 28.67 44.66 -14.74
C ILE A 446 28.49 43.90 -16.06
N LEU A 447 28.82 44.53 -17.19
CA LEU A 447 28.76 43.92 -18.51
C LEU A 447 30.04 43.17 -18.92
N GLU A 448 31.05 43.12 -18.03
CA GLU A 448 32.38 42.54 -18.29
C GLU A 448 33.06 43.09 -19.56
N LEU A 449 32.79 44.36 -19.91
CA LEU A 449 33.38 45.03 -21.07
C LEU A 449 34.73 45.66 -20.70
N SER A 450 35.71 45.57 -21.60
CA SER A 450 37.03 46.15 -21.36
C SER A 450 36.96 47.68 -21.25
N GLU A 451 37.82 48.29 -20.44
CA GLU A 451 37.81 49.74 -20.19
C GLU A 451 37.99 50.58 -21.47
N THR A 452 38.56 49.99 -22.53
CA THR A 452 38.77 50.62 -23.85
C THR A 452 37.51 50.73 -24.73
N VAL A 453 36.39 50.15 -24.31
CA VAL A 453 35.17 50.10 -25.13
C VAL A 453 34.49 51.46 -25.18
N THR A 454 34.11 51.94 -26.36
CA THR A 454 33.40 53.22 -26.50
C THR A 454 32.00 53.13 -25.88
N SER A 455 31.49 54.24 -25.34
CA SER A 455 30.16 54.33 -24.73
C SER A 455 29.04 53.84 -25.66
N GLU A 456 29.19 54.04 -26.97
CA GLU A 456 28.27 53.53 -28.00
C GLU A 456 28.16 52.00 -27.99
N LYS A 457 29.28 51.31 -27.80
CA LYS A 457 29.32 49.84 -27.75
C LYS A 457 28.83 49.30 -26.40
N VAL A 458 28.97 50.06 -25.31
CA VAL A 458 28.32 49.78 -24.03
C VAL A 458 26.79 49.85 -24.16
N LEU A 459 26.27 50.87 -24.85
CA LEU A 459 24.83 50.99 -25.14
C LEU A 459 24.32 49.85 -26.03
N GLU A 460 25.09 49.44 -27.04
CA GLU A 460 24.72 48.32 -27.91
C GLU A 460 24.59 47.00 -27.14
N GLU A 461 25.57 46.68 -26.28
CA GLU A 461 25.56 45.47 -25.45
C GLU A 461 24.48 45.52 -24.37
N THR A 462 24.23 46.69 -23.79
CA THR A 462 23.09 46.88 -22.87
C THR A 462 21.76 46.62 -23.59
N GLY A 463 21.61 47.10 -24.82
CA GLY A 463 20.44 46.82 -25.66
C GLY A 463 20.30 45.34 -26.05
N ARG A 464 21.41 44.62 -26.27
CA ARG A 464 21.40 43.15 -26.47
C ARG A 464 20.95 42.41 -25.21
N LEU A 465 21.46 42.79 -24.04
CA LEU A 465 21.08 42.18 -22.77
C LEU A 465 19.58 42.36 -22.47
N ILE A 466 19.04 43.57 -22.68
CA ILE A 466 17.61 43.84 -22.49
C ILE A 466 16.75 42.97 -23.43
N ARG A 467 17.15 42.84 -24.71
CA ARG A 467 16.45 41.96 -25.66
C ARG A 467 16.50 40.50 -25.23
N TYR A 468 17.65 40.02 -24.77
CA TYR A 468 17.82 38.66 -24.26
C TYR A 468 16.94 38.39 -23.03
N ILE A 469 16.92 39.31 -22.06
CA ILE A 469 16.06 39.21 -20.86
C ILE A 469 14.59 39.15 -21.28
N ARG A 470 14.15 40.03 -22.19
CA ARG A 470 12.76 40.06 -22.67
C ARG A 470 12.37 38.75 -23.37
N LEU A 471 13.25 38.20 -24.20
CA LEU A 471 13.02 36.95 -24.92
C LEU A 471 12.98 35.74 -23.96
N LYS A 472 13.82 35.76 -22.92
CA LYS A 472 13.83 34.73 -21.88
C LYS A 472 12.60 34.82 -20.97
N SER A 473 12.15 36.02 -20.62
CA SER A 473 10.91 36.21 -19.87
C SER A 473 9.70 35.75 -20.68
N GLN A 474 9.64 36.08 -21.98
CA GLN A 474 8.60 35.55 -22.88
C GLN A 474 8.65 34.03 -22.98
N TYR A 475 9.84 33.43 -23.02
CA TYR A 475 9.98 31.98 -22.99
C TYR A 475 9.49 31.37 -21.67
N LEU A 476 9.80 31.98 -20.52
CA LEU A 476 9.33 31.54 -19.21
C LEU A 476 7.81 31.73 -19.01
N GLU A 477 7.22 32.73 -19.65
CA GLU A 477 5.76 32.93 -19.70
C GLU A 477 5.08 31.99 -20.71
N ALA A 478 5.78 31.61 -21.78
CA ALA A 478 5.29 30.67 -22.79
C ALA A 478 5.44 29.20 -22.39
N ILE A 479 6.29 28.87 -21.40
CA ILE A 479 6.21 27.58 -20.72
C ILE A 479 4.83 27.54 -20.09
N PRO A 480 3.96 26.58 -20.46
CA PRO A 480 2.66 26.45 -19.82
C PRO A 480 2.94 26.23 -18.34
N ARG A 481 2.69 27.25 -17.51
CA ARG A 481 2.50 27.03 -16.08
C ARG A 481 1.49 25.91 -16.05
N PRO A 482 1.77 24.77 -15.39
CA PRO A 482 0.79 23.71 -15.29
C PRO A 482 -0.41 24.36 -14.62
N SER A 483 -1.40 24.73 -15.45
CA SER A 483 -2.61 25.35 -15.00
C SER A 483 -3.10 24.41 -13.92
N SER A 484 -3.33 24.94 -12.73
CA SER A 484 -4.14 24.28 -11.71
C SER A 484 -5.49 24.01 -12.37
N SER A 485 -5.55 22.90 -13.09
CA SER A 485 -6.79 22.39 -13.61
C SER A 485 -7.63 22.16 -12.37
N PRO A 486 -8.86 22.68 -12.28
CA PRO A 486 -9.74 22.42 -11.15
C PRO A 486 -9.93 20.90 -10.93
N ALA A 487 -9.69 20.07 -11.96
CA ALA A 487 -9.66 18.62 -11.83
C ALA A 487 -8.51 18.11 -10.93
N ARG A 488 -7.34 18.75 -10.96
CA ARG A 488 -6.18 18.37 -10.13
C ARG A 488 -6.34 18.86 -8.69
N GLU A 489 -6.96 20.01 -8.47
CA GLU A 489 -7.32 20.46 -7.12
C GLU A 489 -8.39 19.56 -6.50
N ALA A 490 -9.38 19.12 -7.28
CA ALA A 490 -10.35 18.11 -6.84
C ALA A 490 -9.70 16.74 -6.55
N GLU A 491 -8.68 16.35 -7.31
CA GLU A 491 -7.90 15.12 -7.08
C GLU A 491 -7.06 15.22 -5.79
N ILE A 492 -6.50 16.39 -5.49
CA ILE A 492 -5.78 16.66 -4.24
C ILE A 492 -6.74 16.62 -3.05
N LEU A 493 -7.90 17.27 -3.13
CA LEU A 493 -8.91 17.26 -2.07
C LEU A 493 -9.49 15.86 -1.81
N THR A 494 -9.69 15.07 -2.87
CA THR A 494 -10.13 13.67 -2.71
C THR A 494 -9.05 12.79 -2.10
N TYR A 495 -7.77 13.01 -2.43
CA TYR A 495 -6.66 12.34 -1.78
C TYR A 495 -6.53 12.71 -0.29
N GLU A 496 -6.65 13.99 0.07
CA GLU A 496 -6.64 14.44 1.46
C GLU A 496 -7.80 13.88 2.26
N SER A 497 -9.00 13.82 1.67
CA SER A 497 -10.16 13.18 2.29
C SER A 497 -9.95 11.67 2.51
N GLN A 498 -9.39 10.96 1.53
CA GLN A 498 -9.06 9.54 1.68
C GLN A 498 -7.97 9.31 2.73
N LYS A 499 -6.97 10.18 2.79
CA LYS A 499 -5.91 10.13 3.79
C LYS A 499 -6.49 10.24 5.20
N HIS A 500 -7.36 11.22 5.46
CA HIS A 500 -8.01 11.37 6.76
C HIS A 500 -8.91 10.18 7.12
N GLN A 501 -9.65 9.61 6.16
CA GLN A 501 -10.44 8.39 6.41
C GLN A 501 -9.58 7.19 6.80
N ILE A 502 -8.39 7.06 6.20
CA ILE A 502 -7.44 6.00 6.56
C ILE A 502 -6.87 6.26 7.95
N GLU A 503 -6.48 7.50 8.26
CA GLU A 503 -6.00 7.90 9.58
C GLU A 503 -7.04 7.58 10.67
N ASP A 504 -8.30 8.01 10.51
CA ASP A 504 -9.41 7.74 11.44
C ASP A 504 -9.66 6.23 11.61
N ALA A 505 -9.60 5.46 10.52
CA ALA A 505 -9.79 4.01 10.57
C ALA A 505 -8.62 3.31 11.29
N THR A 506 -7.39 3.81 11.12
CA THR A 506 -6.22 3.29 11.82
C THR A 506 -6.25 3.63 13.30
N GLU A 507 -6.62 4.86 13.65
CA GLU A 507 -6.81 5.29 15.04
C GLU A 507 -7.87 4.42 15.72
N THR A 508 -9.06 4.28 15.12
CA THR A 508 -10.14 3.43 15.65
C THR A 508 -9.71 1.98 15.86
N LEU A 509 -8.88 1.44 14.96
CA LEU A 509 -8.35 0.08 15.09
C LEU A 509 -7.34 -0.04 16.23
N LEU A 510 -6.48 0.96 16.41
CA LEU A 510 -5.50 1.01 17.50
C LEU A 510 -6.21 1.14 18.86
N THR A 511 -7.19 2.03 18.98
CA THR A 511 -7.99 2.19 20.21
C THR A 511 -8.68 0.88 20.56
N ARG A 512 -9.35 0.22 19.60
CA ARG A 512 -9.97 -1.11 19.84
C ARG A 512 -8.96 -2.19 20.24
N LYS A 513 -7.71 -2.12 19.77
CA LYS A 513 -6.66 -3.07 20.16
C LYS A 513 -6.17 -2.80 21.58
N ILE A 514 -6.07 -1.53 21.98
CA ILE A 514 -5.75 -1.12 23.35
C ILE A 514 -6.86 -1.58 24.29
N ASP A 515 -8.13 -1.24 24.00
CA ASP A 515 -9.29 -1.68 24.80
C ASP A 515 -9.35 -3.21 24.92
N LYS A 516 -9.02 -3.93 23.84
CA LYS A 516 -8.97 -5.39 23.85
C LYS A 516 -7.79 -5.92 24.68
N ALA A 517 -6.64 -5.26 24.64
CA ALA A 517 -5.50 -5.64 25.48
C ALA A 517 -5.78 -5.36 26.96
N GLU A 518 -6.46 -4.26 27.29
CA GLU A 518 -6.86 -3.93 28.66
C GLU A 518 -7.94 -4.88 29.20
N SER A 519 -8.96 -5.19 28.38
CA SER A 519 -10.02 -6.14 28.76
C SER A 519 -9.53 -7.59 28.86
N LEU A 520 -8.59 -8.02 28.02
CA LEU A 520 -7.98 -9.36 28.13
C LEU A 520 -6.93 -9.41 29.25
N GLY A 521 -6.17 -8.33 29.44
CA GLY A 521 -5.13 -8.24 30.47
C GLY A 521 -5.71 -8.29 31.88
N SER A 522 -6.81 -7.58 32.14
CA SER A 522 -7.50 -7.63 33.43
C SER A 522 -8.05 -9.02 33.76
N GLY A 523 -8.63 -9.71 32.77
CA GLY A 523 -9.08 -11.10 32.95
C GLY A 523 -7.94 -12.07 33.27
N LEU A 524 -6.81 -11.96 32.57
CA LEU A 524 -5.65 -12.83 32.80
C LEU A 524 -5.01 -12.61 34.18
N VAL A 525 -4.94 -11.35 34.63
CA VAL A 525 -4.47 -11.01 35.99
C VAL A 525 -5.40 -11.63 37.04
N GLN A 526 -6.71 -11.53 36.83
CA GLN A 526 -7.70 -12.11 37.75
C GLN A 526 -7.61 -13.64 37.81
N ASP A 527 -7.41 -14.31 36.67
CA ASP A 527 -7.20 -15.76 36.62
C ASP A 527 -5.91 -16.18 37.34
N ILE A 528 -4.83 -15.41 37.20
CA ILE A 528 -3.57 -15.64 37.92
C ILE A 528 -3.77 -15.46 39.43
N GLU A 529 -4.51 -14.44 39.86
CA GLU A 529 -4.83 -14.23 41.28
C GLU A 529 -5.68 -15.36 41.87
N VAL A 530 -6.63 -15.89 41.11
CA VAL A 530 -7.43 -17.06 41.50
C VAL A 530 -6.54 -18.29 41.65
N LEU A 531 -5.68 -18.58 40.65
CA LEU A 531 -4.71 -19.66 40.71
C LEU A 531 -3.76 -19.55 41.91
N LEU A 532 -3.26 -18.34 42.20
CA LEU A 532 -2.41 -18.10 43.37
C LEU A 532 -3.15 -18.34 44.69
N LYS A 533 -4.43 -17.97 44.79
CA LYS A 533 -5.27 -18.29 45.95
C LYS A 533 -5.48 -19.80 46.10
N GLU A 534 -5.76 -20.52 45.01
CA GLU A 534 -5.91 -21.96 45.00
C GLU A 534 -4.63 -22.71 45.38
N VAL A 535 -3.47 -22.28 44.88
CA VAL A 535 -2.17 -22.84 45.28
C VAL A 535 -1.94 -22.61 46.78
N LYS A 536 -2.28 -21.43 47.30
CA LYS A 536 -2.14 -21.12 48.73
C LYS A 536 -3.06 -21.96 49.61
N THR A 537 -4.27 -22.29 49.16
CA THR A 537 -5.16 -23.21 49.90
C THR A 537 -4.63 -24.63 49.87
N VAL A 538 -4.15 -25.13 48.73
CA VAL A 538 -3.57 -26.48 48.63
C VAL A 538 -2.32 -26.63 49.50
N VAL A 539 -1.40 -25.65 49.46
CA VAL A 539 -0.16 -25.68 50.26
C VAL A 539 -0.44 -25.46 51.76
N GLY A 540 -1.44 -24.66 52.12
CA GLY A 540 -1.82 -24.39 53.51
C GLY A 540 -2.44 -25.57 54.25
N HIS A 541 -3.10 -26.50 53.55
CA HIS A 541 -3.68 -27.72 54.14
C HIS A 541 -2.67 -28.87 54.27
N GLY A 542 -1.44 -28.69 53.76
CA GLY A 542 -0.35 -29.66 53.83
C GLY A 542 0.47 -29.63 55.12
N LYS A 543 0.02 -28.94 56.19
CA LYS A 543 0.65 -29.08 57.50
C LYS A 543 0.26 -30.43 58.11
N VAL A 544 1.08 -31.41 57.75
CA VAL A 544 1.19 -32.75 58.34
C VAL A 544 1.27 -32.62 59.86
N LYS A 545 0.33 -33.31 60.54
CA LYS A 545 0.38 -33.63 61.96
C LYS A 545 1.39 -34.75 62.21
#